data_AF-A0A376GFI2-F1
#
_entry.id   AF-A0A376GFI2-F1
#
_cell.length_a   1.000
_cell.length_b   1.000
_cell.length_c   1.000
_cell.angle_alpha   90.00
_cell.angle_beta   90.00
_cell.angle_gamma   90.00
#
_symmetry.space_group_name_H-M   'P 1'
#
loop_
_entity.id
_entity.type
_entity.pdbx_description
1 polymer ?
#
loop_
_entity_poly.entity_id
_entity_poly.type
_entity_poly.pdbx_seq_one_letter_code
_entity_poly.pdbx_strand_id
1 'polypeptide(L)'
;MTENEAFIYESIENQVRMGFLSLDEIKDNILDEIEDNEFENEISEDWATQHIEAEWQSMLNETKTWKSPTDIERLIAAFDELCDQNIIALHNAGYTTSDGEYEVVDVERKLQDNGIVSDGYCFYHEQDLSRAIAKEYPSLYIAFQKVDNEDDDVTIAVGKKVVEVLKKHQFEVDWNESPTSKILIPNFKWELFYDENNVDLLDYEAVAKHMIAKK
;
A
#
# COMPACT_ATOMS: atom_id res chain seq x y z
N MET A 1 -29.73 4.51 0.69
CA MET A 1 -28.60 4.28 1.57
C MET A 1 -28.68 5.28 2.71
N THR A 2 -28.82 4.82 3.94
CA THR A 2 -28.67 5.63 5.16
C THR A 2 -27.21 6.06 5.31
N GLU A 3 -26.93 6.92 6.30
CA GLU A 3 -25.55 7.31 6.62
C GLU A 3 -24.71 6.11 7.05
N ASN A 4 -25.27 5.23 7.90
CA ASN A 4 -24.61 4.01 8.36
C ASN A 4 -24.41 2.99 7.22
N GLU A 5 -25.41 2.80 6.36
CA GLU A 5 -25.25 1.94 5.18
C GLU A 5 -24.17 2.50 4.24
N ALA A 6 -24.07 3.83 4.09
CA ALA A 6 -23.06 4.44 3.23
C ALA A 6 -21.64 4.27 3.79
N PHE A 7 -21.50 4.38 5.12
CA PHE A 7 -20.25 4.12 5.84
C PHE A 7 -19.77 2.68 5.61
N ILE A 8 -20.63 1.69 5.85
CA ILE A 8 -20.27 0.27 5.64
C ILE A 8 -20.02 -0.02 4.16
N TYR A 9 -20.81 0.55 3.26
CA TYR A 9 -20.60 0.38 1.82
C TYR A 9 -19.23 0.93 1.37
N GLU A 10 -18.78 2.07 1.90
CA GLU A 10 -17.44 2.61 1.64
C GLU A 10 -16.35 1.67 2.16
N SER A 11 -16.53 1.06 3.34
CA SER A 11 -15.60 0.05 3.86
C SER A 11 -15.54 -1.20 2.96
N ILE A 12 -16.69 -1.70 2.51
CA ILE A 12 -16.77 -2.81 1.55
C ILE A 12 -16.01 -2.47 0.27
N GLU A 13 -16.28 -1.30 -0.32
CA GLU A 13 -15.58 -0.86 -1.53
C GLU A 13 -14.07 -0.79 -1.29
N ASN A 14 -13.62 -0.18 -0.20
CA ASN A 14 -12.19 -0.06 0.11
C ASN A 14 -11.52 -1.43 0.26
N GLN A 15 -12.07 -2.33 1.07
CA GLN A 15 -11.45 -3.65 1.32
C GLN A 15 -11.36 -4.50 0.05
N VAL A 16 -12.43 -4.53 -0.76
CA VAL A 16 -12.42 -5.24 -2.06
C VAL A 16 -11.44 -4.58 -3.03
N ARG A 17 -11.41 -3.24 -3.08
CA ARG A 17 -10.62 -2.49 -4.06
C ARG A 17 -9.13 -2.46 -3.74
N MET A 18 -8.76 -2.51 -2.47
CA MET A 18 -7.37 -2.68 -2.05
C MET A 18 -6.83 -4.05 -2.47
N GLY A 19 -7.67 -5.09 -2.46
CA GLY A 19 -7.33 -6.40 -3.03
C GLY A 19 -6.38 -7.25 -2.18
N PHE A 20 -6.21 -6.92 -0.91
CA PHE A 20 -5.36 -7.68 0.03
C PHE A 20 -6.07 -8.85 0.71
N LEU A 21 -7.40 -8.79 0.82
CA LEU A 21 -8.19 -9.70 1.64
C LEU A 21 -9.00 -10.66 0.79
N SER A 22 -9.15 -11.90 1.26
CA SER A 22 -10.07 -12.87 0.70
C SER A 22 -11.53 -12.45 0.91
N LEU A 23 -12.44 -13.04 0.12
CA LEU A 23 -13.87 -12.80 0.28
C LEU A 23 -14.37 -13.12 1.70
N ASP A 24 -13.82 -14.17 2.33
CA ASP A 24 -14.22 -14.58 3.68
C ASP A 24 -13.67 -13.60 4.74
N GLU A 25 -12.42 -13.16 4.62
CA GLU A 25 -11.85 -12.13 5.50
C GLU A 25 -12.60 -10.80 5.40
N ILE A 26 -13.02 -10.40 4.19
CA ILE A 26 -13.83 -9.19 4.01
C ILE A 26 -15.19 -9.34 4.69
N LYS A 27 -15.83 -10.52 4.58
CA LYS A 27 -17.10 -10.79 5.26
C LYS A 27 -16.95 -10.67 6.77
N ASP A 28 -15.95 -11.33 7.34
CA ASP A 28 -15.68 -11.29 8.78
C ASP A 28 -15.42 -9.84 9.25
N ASN A 29 -14.52 -9.13 8.58
CA ASN A 29 -14.19 -7.74 8.93
C ASN A 29 -15.41 -6.80 8.88
N ILE A 30 -16.27 -6.93 7.86
CA ILE A 30 -17.43 -6.06 7.71
C ILE A 30 -18.50 -6.37 8.76
N LEU A 31 -18.67 -7.65 9.14
CA LEU A 31 -19.59 -8.00 10.22
C LEU A 31 -19.10 -7.51 11.57
N ASP A 32 -17.82 -7.65 11.86
CA ASP A 32 -17.18 -7.08 13.05
C ASP A 32 -17.36 -5.55 13.08
N GLU A 33 -17.16 -4.86 11.95
CA GLU A 33 -17.36 -3.41 11.86
C GLU A 33 -18.81 -2.97 12.08
N ILE A 34 -19.80 -3.76 11.62
CA ILE A 34 -21.23 -3.51 11.91
C ILE A 34 -21.52 -3.66 13.40
N GLU A 35 -20.96 -4.68 14.06
CA GLU A 35 -21.12 -4.92 15.50
C GLU A 35 -20.45 -3.80 16.32
N ASP A 36 -19.19 -3.48 16.03
CA ASP A 36 -18.40 -2.47 16.75
C ASP A 36 -19.01 -1.07 16.69
N ASN A 37 -19.71 -0.75 15.61
CA ASN A 37 -20.42 0.53 15.45
C ASN A 37 -21.89 0.49 15.90
N GLU A 38 -22.37 -0.63 16.45
CA GLU A 38 -23.75 -0.85 16.91
C GLU A 38 -24.81 -0.69 15.78
N PHE A 39 -24.46 -1.04 14.54
CA PHE A 39 -25.32 -0.87 13.35
C PHE A 39 -26.25 -2.06 13.06
N GLU A 40 -26.21 -3.13 13.86
CA GLU A 40 -26.95 -4.38 13.66
C GLU A 40 -28.48 -4.21 13.52
N ASN A 41 -29.05 -3.15 14.12
CA ASN A 41 -30.49 -2.85 14.01
C ASN A 41 -30.88 -2.21 12.67
N GLU A 42 -29.91 -1.67 11.93
CA GLU A 42 -30.12 -0.95 10.67
C GLU A 42 -29.58 -1.72 9.47
N ILE A 43 -28.48 -2.45 9.65
CA ILE A 43 -27.76 -3.17 8.60
C ILE A 43 -27.77 -4.66 8.93
N SER A 44 -28.41 -5.46 8.08
CA SER A 44 -28.44 -6.91 8.25
C SER A 44 -27.20 -7.58 7.63
N GLU A 45 -26.84 -8.75 8.14
CA GLU A 45 -25.80 -9.62 7.56
C GLU A 45 -26.09 -9.96 6.09
N ASP A 46 -27.36 -10.22 5.74
CA ASP A 46 -27.79 -10.45 4.35
C ASP A 46 -27.50 -9.24 3.44
N TRP A 47 -27.71 -8.02 3.95
CA TRP A 47 -27.43 -6.79 3.21
C TRP A 47 -25.93 -6.66 2.99
N ALA A 48 -25.11 -6.87 4.03
CA ALA A 48 -23.66 -6.76 3.93
C ALA A 48 -23.10 -7.79 2.94
N THR A 49 -23.50 -9.05 3.09
CA THR A 49 -23.09 -10.16 2.22
C THR A 49 -23.44 -9.88 0.76
N GLN A 50 -24.65 -9.37 0.48
CA GLN A 50 -25.07 -9.05 -0.88
C GLN A 50 -24.18 -7.97 -1.51
N HIS A 51 -23.82 -6.92 -0.77
CA HIS A 51 -23.00 -5.83 -1.30
C HIS A 51 -21.54 -6.24 -1.46
N ILE A 52 -20.99 -7.02 -0.53
CA ILE A 52 -19.65 -7.61 -0.63
C ILE A 52 -19.55 -8.48 -1.88
N GLU A 53 -20.50 -9.40 -2.09
CA GLU A 53 -20.50 -10.28 -3.26
C GLU A 53 -20.69 -9.51 -4.57
N ALA A 54 -21.54 -8.47 -4.57
CA ALA A 54 -21.73 -7.62 -5.74
C ALA A 54 -20.43 -6.88 -6.12
N GLU A 55 -19.74 -6.29 -5.15
CA GLU A 55 -18.50 -5.54 -5.39
C GLU A 55 -17.35 -6.48 -5.77
N TRP A 56 -17.25 -7.65 -5.14
CA TRP A 56 -16.29 -8.69 -5.49
C TRP A 56 -16.47 -9.17 -6.93
N GLN A 57 -17.71 -9.44 -7.36
CA GLN A 57 -18.00 -9.83 -8.75
C GLN A 57 -17.75 -8.69 -9.74
N SER A 58 -18.01 -7.45 -9.35
CA SER A 58 -17.68 -6.27 -10.15
C SER A 58 -16.17 -6.22 -10.41
N MET A 59 -15.37 -6.28 -9.34
CA MET A 59 -13.91 -6.29 -9.41
C MET A 59 -13.38 -7.46 -10.24
N LEU A 60 -13.89 -8.68 -10.02
CA LEU A 60 -13.51 -9.88 -10.79
C LEU A 60 -13.79 -9.74 -12.30
N ASN A 61 -14.75 -8.92 -12.70
CA ASN A 61 -14.97 -8.63 -14.11
C ASN A 61 -14.00 -7.57 -14.65
N GLU A 62 -13.63 -6.59 -13.83
CA GLU A 62 -12.61 -5.60 -14.18
C GLU A 62 -11.23 -6.23 -14.37
N THR A 63 -10.87 -7.26 -13.59
CA THR A 63 -9.57 -7.96 -13.75
C THR A 63 -9.34 -8.51 -15.16
N LYS A 64 -10.42 -8.81 -15.89
CA LYS A 64 -10.36 -9.34 -17.27
C LYS A 64 -9.91 -8.29 -18.28
N THR A 65 -9.97 -7.01 -17.95
CA THR A 65 -9.54 -5.90 -18.81
C THR A 65 -8.16 -5.37 -18.48
N TRP A 66 -7.60 -5.77 -17.34
CA TRP A 66 -6.27 -5.37 -16.90
C TRP A 66 -5.19 -5.86 -17.87
N LYS A 67 -4.13 -5.07 -17.99
CA LYS A 67 -3.02 -5.35 -18.91
C LYS A 67 -1.73 -5.40 -18.13
N SER A 68 -1.15 -6.60 -18.03
CA SER A 68 0.17 -6.75 -17.44
C SER A 68 1.28 -6.16 -18.34
N PRO A 69 2.31 -5.51 -17.75
CA PRO A 69 2.43 -5.26 -16.32
C PRO A 69 1.51 -4.11 -15.86
N THR A 70 0.68 -4.36 -14.85
CA THR A 70 -0.11 -3.33 -14.16
C THR A 70 0.82 -2.39 -13.41
N ASP A 71 0.29 -1.26 -12.95
CA ASP A 71 1.11 -0.29 -12.21
C ASP A 71 1.59 -0.88 -10.87
N ILE A 72 0.79 -1.71 -10.19
CA ILE A 72 1.25 -2.41 -8.98
C ILE A 72 2.33 -3.46 -9.28
N GLU A 73 2.22 -4.23 -10.38
CA GLU A 73 3.28 -5.16 -10.80
C GLU A 73 4.61 -4.43 -11.07
N ARG A 74 4.57 -3.24 -11.67
CA ARG A 74 5.77 -2.40 -11.86
C ARG A 74 6.27 -1.79 -10.55
N LEU A 75 5.37 -1.44 -9.63
CA LEU A 75 5.75 -0.88 -8.33
C LEU A 75 6.45 -1.92 -7.45
N ILE A 76 5.95 -3.16 -7.43
CA ILE A 76 6.60 -4.30 -6.73
C ILE A 76 8.03 -4.46 -7.24
N ALA A 77 8.21 -4.51 -8.56
CA ALA A 77 9.54 -4.62 -9.16
C ALA A 77 10.46 -3.41 -8.85
N ALA A 78 9.88 -2.21 -8.73
CA ALA A 78 10.63 -1.02 -8.31
C ALA A 78 11.06 -1.09 -6.84
N PHE A 79 10.19 -1.59 -5.96
CA PHE A 79 10.47 -1.74 -4.54
C PHE A 79 11.50 -2.85 -4.28
N ASP A 80 11.42 -3.97 -5.00
CA ASP A 80 12.45 -5.02 -4.97
C ASP A 80 13.83 -4.49 -5.38
N GLU A 81 13.88 -3.63 -6.41
CA GLU A 81 15.13 -2.99 -6.83
C GLU A 81 15.66 -1.99 -5.80
N LEU A 82 14.78 -1.25 -5.11
CA LEU A 82 15.18 -0.37 -4.01
C LEU A 82 15.77 -1.17 -2.84
N CYS A 83 15.16 -2.30 -2.50
CA CYS A 83 15.68 -3.25 -1.52
C CYS A 83 17.07 -3.78 -1.91
N ASP A 84 17.28 -4.13 -3.18
CA ASP A 84 18.59 -4.51 -3.73
C ASP A 84 19.64 -3.38 -3.60
N GLN A 85 19.19 -2.12 -3.58
CA GLN A 85 20.02 -0.93 -3.38
C GLN A 85 20.12 -0.48 -1.92
N ASN A 86 19.77 -1.34 -0.96
CA ASN A 86 19.83 -1.06 0.48
C ASN A 86 18.82 0.01 0.96
N ILE A 87 17.72 0.22 0.25
CA ILE A 87 16.61 1.09 0.66
C ILE A 87 15.44 0.19 1.11
N ILE A 88 14.92 0.39 2.33
CA ILE A 88 13.72 -0.33 2.79
C ILE A 88 12.51 0.19 2.00
N ALA A 89 11.80 -0.68 1.28
CA ALA A 89 10.60 -0.30 0.53
C ALA A 89 9.39 -1.13 0.99
N LEU A 90 8.40 -0.49 1.61
CA LEU A 90 7.22 -1.18 2.19
C LEU A 90 5.94 -0.80 1.45
N HIS A 91 5.12 -1.81 1.15
CA HIS A 91 3.79 -1.64 0.59
C HIS A 91 2.75 -1.48 1.71
N ASN A 92 1.85 -0.50 1.58
CA ASN A 92 0.73 -0.30 2.50
C ASN A 92 1.12 -0.27 4.00
N ALA A 93 2.20 0.45 4.33
CA ALA A 93 2.79 0.51 5.66
C ALA A 93 1.92 1.32 6.64
N GLY A 94 1.05 0.61 7.36
CA GLY A 94 0.14 1.19 8.35
C GLY A 94 -0.92 2.11 7.73
N TYR A 95 -1.60 2.86 8.60
CA TYR A 95 -2.69 3.75 8.19
C TYR A 95 -2.20 5.17 7.88
N THR A 96 -1.27 5.67 8.70
CA THR A 96 -0.66 7.00 8.62
C THR A 96 0.84 6.97 8.35
N THR A 97 1.44 8.14 8.06
CA THR A 97 2.90 8.25 7.94
C THR A 97 3.63 7.77 9.20
N SER A 98 3.14 8.10 10.39
CA SER A 98 3.80 7.67 11.64
C SER A 98 3.71 6.16 11.85
N ASP A 99 2.63 5.51 11.41
CA ASP A 99 2.51 4.06 11.48
C ASP A 99 3.50 3.40 10.51
N GLY A 100 3.59 3.90 9.27
CA GLY A 100 4.57 3.40 8.32
C GLY A 100 6.01 3.58 8.76
N GLU A 101 6.34 4.69 9.44
CA GLU A 101 7.64 4.90 10.07
C GLU A 101 7.94 3.88 11.16
N TYR A 102 6.94 3.48 11.95
CA TYR A 102 7.07 2.43 12.96
C TYR A 102 7.42 1.08 12.32
N GLU A 103 6.71 0.70 11.25
CA GLU A 103 6.99 -0.54 10.49
C GLU A 103 8.40 -0.55 9.91
N VAL A 104 8.85 0.59 9.35
CA VAL A 104 10.22 0.74 8.85
C VAL A 104 11.26 0.55 9.96
N VAL A 105 11.04 1.12 11.15
CA VAL A 105 11.97 0.99 12.28
C VAL A 105 12.12 -0.47 12.71
N ASP A 106 11.03 -1.26 12.67
CA ASP A 106 11.10 -2.68 12.99
C ASP A 106 11.85 -3.50 11.94
N VAL A 107 11.72 -3.16 10.65
CA VAL A 107 12.55 -3.72 9.58
C VAL A 107 14.02 -3.33 9.75
N GLU A 108 14.30 -2.05 10.03
CA GLU A 108 15.66 -1.55 10.27
C GLU A 108 16.34 -2.27 11.44
N ARG A 109 15.63 -2.49 12.56
CA ARG A 109 16.17 -3.26 13.70
C ARG A 109 16.61 -4.67 13.28
N LYS A 110 15.80 -5.37 12.48
CA LYS A 110 16.14 -6.70 11.95
C LYS A 110 17.38 -6.67 11.05
N LEU A 111 17.53 -5.62 10.23
CA LEU A 111 18.75 -5.41 9.43
C LEU A 111 19.97 -5.18 10.32
N GLN A 112 19.83 -4.36 11.36
CA GLN A 112 20.90 -4.02 12.31
C GLN A 112 21.37 -5.24 13.12
N ASP A 113 20.44 -6.12 13.53
CA ASP A 113 20.75 -7.40 14.17
C ASP A 113 21.61 -8.31 13.26
N ASN A 114 21.58 -8.08 11.94
CA ASN A 114 22.40 -8.74 10.93
C ASN A 114 23.58 -7.89 10.43
N GLY A 115 23.89 -6.78 11.11
CA GLY A 115 25.02 -5.91 10.78
C GLY A 115 24.81 -5.02 9.56
N ILE A 116 23.57 -4.82 9.13
CA ILE A 116 23.19 -3.98 7.98
C ILE A 116 22.49 -2.72 8.49
N VAL A 117 22.86 -1.56 7.95
CA VAL A 117 22.16 -0.28 8.18
C VAL A 117 21.60 0.15 6.84
N SER A 118 20.31 0.45 6.76
CA SER A 118 19.71 0.90 5.49
C SER A 118 20.25 2.26 5.07
N ASP A 119 20.28 2.49 3.75
CA ASP A 119 20.63 3.80 3.18
C ASP A 119 19.48 4.81 3.34
N GLY A 120 18.26 4.32 3.53
CA GLY A 120 17.02 5.08 3.62
C GLY A 120 15.82 4.14 3.48
N TYR A 121 14.63 4.72 3.44
CA TYR A 121 13.40 3.99 3.23
C TYR A 121 12.41 4.75 2.35
N CYS A 122 11.43 4.04 1.82
CA CYS A 122 10.21 4.60 1.26
C CYS A 122 9.01 3.68 1.48
N PHE A 123 7.82 4.25 1.52
CA PHE A 123 6.58 3.48 1.61
C PHE A 123 5.38 4.31 1.15
N TYR A 124 4.25 3.65 0.91
CA TYR A 124 2.93 4.28 0.94
C TYR A 124 2.10 3.62 2.03
N HIS A 125 1.18 4.36 2.62
CA HIS A 125 0.26 3.86 3.66
C HIS A 125 -1.18 3.80 3.13
N GLU A 126 -2.10 3.29 3.94
CA GLU A 126 -3.49 3.03 3.53
C GLU A 126 -4.21 4.29 3.00
N GLN A 127 -4.04 5.44 3.65
CA GLN A 127 -4.63 6.70 3.15
C GLN A 127 -4.01 7.20 1.82
N ASP A 128 -2.78 6.79 1.48
CA ASP A 128 -2.21 7.09 0.16
C ASP A 128 -2.81 6.14 -0.89
N LEU A 129 -2.99 4.87 -0.51
CA LEU A 129 -3.61 3.85 -1.35
C LEU A 129 -5.08 4.15 -1.68
N SER A 130 -5.86 4.67 -0.74
CA SER A 130 -7.27 5.05 -1.00
C SER A 130 -7.39 6.07 -2.14
N ARG A 131 -6.39 6.94 -2.33
CA ARG A 131 -6.31 7.88 -3.46
C ARG A 131 -5.96 7.21 -4.78
N ALA A 132 -5.21 6.11 -4.75
CA ALA A 132 -4.87 5.32 -5.94
C ALA A 132 -6.04 4.44 -6.41
N ILE A 133 -6.97 4.12 -5.52
CA ILE A 133 -8.21 3.39 -5.81
C ILE A 133 -9.29 4.31 -6.44
N ALA A 134 -9.17 5.63 -6.27
CA ALA A 134 -10.16 6.58 -6.77
C ALA A 134 -10.35 6.48 -8.30
N LYS A 135 -11.61 6.50 -8.76
CA LYS A 135 -11.93 6.40 -10.20
C LYS A 135 -11.46 7.60 -11.02
N GLU A 136 -11.39 8.78 -10.40
CA GLU A 136 -10.98 10.03 -11.03
C GLU A 136 -9.60 10.45 -10.51
N TYR A 137 -8.67 10.69 -11.44
CA TYR A 137 -7.30 11.14 -11.14
C TYR A 137 -6.58 10.29 -10.08
N PRO A 138 -6.51 8.96 -10.27
CA PRO A 138 -5.86 8.10 -9.28
C PRO A 138 -4.38 8.45 -9.18
N SER A 139 -3.87 8.45 -7.96
CA SER A 139 -2.49 8.82 -7.69
C SER A 139 -2.00 8.18 -6.41
N LEU A 140 -0.70 7.94 -6.35
CA LEU A 140 -0.06 7.33 -5.20
C LEU A 140 1.04 8.25 -4.68
N TYR A 141 1.04 8.50 -3.38
CA TYR A 141 2.12 9.21 -2.70
C TYR A 141 3.06 8.22 -2.02
N ILE A 142 4.35 8.45 -2.18
CA ILE A 142 5.43 7.68 -1.57
C ILE A 142 6.15 8.57 -0.55
N ALA A 143 6.05 8.23 0.73
CA ALA A 143 6.89 8.78 1.79
C ALA A 143 8.31 8.23 1.66
N PHE A 144 9.31 9.00 2.07
CA PHE A 144 10.71 8.58 2.08
C PHE A 144 11.49 9.36 3.14
N GLN A 145 12.49 8.71 3.74
CA GLN A 145 13.42 9.33 4.69
C GLN A 145 14.59 8.37 4.94
N LYS A 146 15.39 8.64 5.97
CA LYS A 146 16.33 7.69 6.56
C LYS A 146 16.04 7.57 8.06
N VAL A 147 16.17 6.35 8.61
CA VAL A 147 16.02 6.12 10.05
C VAL A 147 17.09 6.92 10.82
N ASP A 148 16.69 7.51 11.95
CA ASP A 148 17.54 8.34 12.82
C ASP A 148 18.27 9.48 12.08
N ASN A 149 17.61 10.09 11.08
CA ASN A 149 18.15 11.19 10.28
C ASN A 149 17.45 12.53 10.56
N GLU A 150 18.25 13.56 10.80
CA GLU A 150 17.80 14.96 10.91
C GLU A 150 18.36 15.85 9.76
N ASP A 151 19.13 15.28 8.84
CA ASP A 151 19.78 16.01 7.74
C ASP A 151 18.93 15.96 6.46
N ASP A 152 18.42 17.13 6.05
CA ASP A 152 17.62 17.30 4.83
C ASP A 152 18.37 16.86 3.56
N ASP A 153 19.69 17.05 3.48
CA ASP A 153 20.46 16.64 2.29
C ASP A 153 20.49 15.12 2.14
N VAL A 154 20.53 14.39 3.26
CA VAL A 154 20.44 12.92 3.29
C VAL A 154 19.06 12.47 2.85
N THR A 155 18.01 13.10 3.37
CA THR A 155 16.63 12.85 2.95
C THR A 155 16.44 13.05 1.45
N ILE A 156 16.89 14.18 0.92
CA ILE A 156 16.78 14.49 -0.52
C ILE A 156 17.58 13.48 -1.34
N ALA A 157 18.74 13.02 -0.87
CA ALA A 157 19.51 11.98 -1.55
C ALA A 157 18.75 10.64 -1.60
N VAL A 158 18.04 10.24 -0.53
CA VAL A 158 17.15 9.08 -0.55
C VAL A 158 16.02 9.28 -1.55
N GLY A 159 15.32 10.42 -1.50
CA GLY A 159 14.24 10.73 -2.44
C GLY A 159 14.70 10.66 -3.89
N LYS A 160 15.90 11.15 -4.21
CA LYS A 160 16.49 11.06 -5.56
C LYS A 160 16.69 9.61 -6.02
N LYS A 161 17.17 8.71 -5.14
CA LYS A 161 17.30 7.28 -5.46
C LYS A 161 15.93 6.64 -5.72
N VAL A 162 14.93 6.95 -4.90
CA VAL A 162 13.55 6.46 -5.08
C VAL A 162 12.99 6.94 -6.43
N VAL A 163 13.11 8.23 -6.74
CA VAL A 163 12.65 8.79 -8.02
C VAL A 163 13.38 8.18 -9.22
N GLU A 164 14.69 7.92 -9.10
CA GLU A 164 15.46 7.27 -10.17
C GLU A 164 14.92 5.87 -10.48
N VAL A 165 14.69 5.04 -9.45
CA VAL A 165 14.15 3.69 -9.64
C VAL A 165 12.71 3.74 -10.15
N LEU A 166 11.85 4.59 -9.61
CA LEU A 166 10.48 4.75 -10.11
C LEU A 166 10.45 5.12 -11.60
N LYS A 167 11.30 6.07 -12.03
CA LYS A 167 11.42 6.45 -13.45
C LYS A 167 11.95 5.31 -14.32
N LYS A 168 12.90 4.51 -13.80
CA LYS A 168 13.39 3.31 -14.50
C LYS A 168 12.28 2.29 -14.73
N HIS A 169 11.34 2.17 -13.80
CA HIS A 169 10.12 1.35 -13.91
C HIS A 169 8.94 2.06 -14.60
N GLN A 170 9.25 3.12 -15.36
CA GLN A 170 8.33 3.84 -16.27
C GLN A 170 7.20 4.60 -15.56
N PHE A 171 7.40 4.99 -14.30
CA PHE A 171 6.50 5.93 -13.63
C PHE A 171 6.83 7.37 -13.99
N GLU A 172 5.78 8.15 -14.26
CA GLU A 172 5.87 9.61 -14.14
C GLU A 172 5.94 9.96 -12.65
N VAL A 173 6.72 10.98 -12.31
CA VAL A 173 6.91 11.40 -10.92
C VAL A 173 6.85 12.91 -10.83
N ASP A 174 6.04 13.41 -9.90
CA ASP A 174 6.00 14.80 -9.48
C ASP A 174 6.56 14.93 -8.06
N TRP A 175 7.74 15.54 -7.95
CA TRP A 175 8.39 15.82 -6.69
C TRP A 175 9.31 17.03 -6.85
N ASN A 176 9.24 17.95 -5.90
CA ASN A 176 9.96 19.23 -5.94
C ASN A 176 11.32 19.20 -5.25
N GLU A 177 11.91 18.01 -5.07
CA GLU A 177 13.14 17.78 -4.30
C GLU A 177 13.09 18.31 -2.85
N SER A 178 11.90 18.38 -2.25
CA SER A 178 11.74 18.82 -0.86
C SER A 178 11.82 17.62 0.09
N PRO A 179 12.53 17.74 1.23
CA PRO A 179 12.61 16.68 2.23
C PRO A 179 11.31 16.47 3.01
N THR A 180 10.39 17.43 2.94
CA THR A 180 9.11 17.41 3.68
C THR A 180 7.90 17.09 2.82
N SER A 181 8.08 16.94 1.49
CA SER A 181 7.00 16.56 0.58
C SER A 181 7.19 15.11 0.14
N LYS A 182 6.09 14.36 0.07
CA LYS A 182 6.09 13.00 -0.51
C LYS A 182 6.31 13.06 -2.01
N ILE A 183 6.84 11.97 -2.57
CA ILE A 183 6.94 11.76 -4.01
C ILE A 183 5.55 11.40 -4.54
N LEU A 184 5.03 12.10 -5.55
CA LEU A 184 3.75 11.80 -6.17
C LEU A 184 3.96 11.01 -7.47
N ILE A 185 3.24 9.90 -7.61
CA ILE A 185 3.06 9.18 -8.87
C ILE A 185 1.65 9.52 -9.39
N PRO A 186 1.51 10.45 -10.34
CA PRO A 186 0.21 10.78 -10.92
C PRO A 186 -0.27 9.65 -11.84
N ASN A 187 -1.58 9.55 -12.03
CA ASN A 187 -2.21 8.56 -12.91
C ASN A 187 -1.89 7.10 -12.55
N PHE A 188 -1.54 6.82 -11.29
CA PHE A 188 -1.22 5.49 -10.81
C PHE A 188 -2.50 4.67 -10.69
N LYS A 189 -2.68 3.64 -11.52
CA LYS A 189 -3.87 2.79 -11.46
C LYS A 189 -3.67 1.61 -10.53
N TRP A 190 -4.42 1.59 -9.44
CA TRP A 190 -4.45 0.42 -8.57
C TRP A 190 -5.24 -0.72 -9.22
N GLU A 191 -4.53 -1.79 -9.62
CA GLU A 191 -5.07 -2.98 -10.28
C GLU A 191 -4.54 -4.22 -9.56
N LEU A 192 -4.98 -4.42 -8.32
CA LEU A 192 -4.72 -5.60 -7.51
C LEU A 192 -6.05 -6.28 -7.17
N PHE A 193 -6.12 -7.60 -7.35
CA PHE A 193 -7.22 -8.43 -6.90
C PHE A 193 -6.67 -9.56 -6.06
N TYR A 194 -7.38 -9.93 -5.01
CA TYR A 194 -6.96 -10.99 -4.12
C TYR A 194 -6.79 -12.31 -4.87
N ASP A 195 -5.63 -12.93 -4.66
CA ASP A 195 -5.30 -14.29 -5.08
C ASP A 195 -4.37 -14.86 -4.02
N GLU A 196 -4.63 -16.08 -3.54
CA GLU A 196 -3.83 -16.77 -2.53
C GLU A 196 -2.36 -16.98 -2.97
N ASN A 197 -2.08 -16.89 -4.27
CA ASN A 197 -0.75 -17.05 -4.85
C ASN A 197 -0.02 -15.73 -5.07
N ASN A 198 -0.67 -14.59 -4.80
CA ASN A 198 0.00 -13.29 -4.86
C ASN A 198 1.11 -13.24 -3.82
N VAL A 199 2.14 -12.45 -4.12
CA VAL A 199 3.15 -12.09 -3.11
C VAL A 199 2.43 -11.33 -1.99
N ASP A 200 2.66 -11.75 -0.75
CA ASP A 200 2.16 -11.03 0.42
C ASP A 200 2.94 -9.71 0.55
N LEU A 201 2.31 -8.63 0.06
CA LEU A 201 2.89 -7.29 0.10
C LEU A 201 2.98 -6.73 1.53
N LEU A 202 2.29 -7.35 2.49
CA LEU A 202 2.25 -6.93 3.89
C LEU A 202 3.27 -7.71 4.75
N ASP A 203 3.97 -8.71 4.20
CA ASP A 203 5.06 -9.40 4.89
C ASP A 203 6.34 -8.55 4.89
N TYR A 204 6.43 -7.60 5.81
CA TYR A 204 7.63 -6.77 5.99
C TYR A 204 8.85 -7.59 6.47
N GLU A 205 8.65 -8.81 7.00
CA GLU A 205 9.78 -9.68 7.28
C GLU A 205 10.44 -10.20 6.00
N ALA A 206 9.65 -10.44 4.95
CA ALA A 206 10.18 -10.82 3.64
C ALA A 206 11.10 -9.72 3.09
N VAL A 207 10.76 -8.44 3.30
CA VAL A 207 11.63 -7.30 2.92
C VAL A 207 12.97 -7.37 3.64
N ALA A 208 12.97 -7.54 4.97
CA ALA A 208 14.22 -7.70 5.73
C ALA A 208 15.04 -8.91 5.24
N LYS A 209 14.40 -10.06 5.04
CA LYS A 209 15.04 -11.30 4.56
C LYS A 209 15.65 -11.10 3.17
N HIS A 210 14.95 -10.43 2.27
CA HIS A 210 15.43 -10.10 0.92
C HIS A 210 16.69 -9.24 0.98
N MET A 211 16.66 -8.15 1.74
CA MET A 211 17.81 -7.25 1.89
C MET A 211 19.02 -7.94 2.52
N ILE A 212 18.81 -8.78 3.55
CA ILE A 212 19.87 -9.58 4.18
C ILE A 212 20.50 -10.54 3.17
N ALA A 213 19.70 -11.20 2.33
CA ALA A 213 20.20 -12.16 1.34
C ALA A 213 21.05 -11.53 0.22
N LYS A 214 20.98 -10.20 0.06
CA LYS A 214 21.71 -9.45 -0.97
C LYS A 214 23.05 -8.87 -0.49
N LYS A 215 23.36 -8.97 0.81
CA LYS A 215 24.61 -8.49 1.42
C LYS A 215 25.61 -9.62 1.62
#